data_AF-A0A166A639-F1
#
_entry.id   AF-A0A166A639-F1
#
_cell.length_a   1.000
_cell.length_b   1.000
_cell.length_c   1.000
_cell.angle_alpha   90.00
_cell.angle_beta   90.00
_cell.angle_gamma   90.00
#
_symmetry.space_group_name_H-M   'P 1'
#
loop_
_entity.id
_entity.type
_entity.pdbx_description
1 polymer ?
#
loop_
_entity_poly.entity_id
_entity_poly.type
_entity_poly.pdbx_seq_one_letter_code
_entity_poly.pdbx_strand_id
1 'polypeptide(L)'
;MSSQLRKLSYKIINSTTKLLPAWKAALDDARMAVRNMLHDVATPWNSTFDMLEFALQYQKPLRRITGQLCDVLKVLKDATLFFSRGTPNLATVIPAMDHIDSKFATDALNMAFKPSIHSSLFLAKKTLNRYYDMTDHSEVCHIAMVLHPRYKLSYFRNAGWDSEWIEAV
;
A
#
# COMPACT_ATOMS: atom_id res chain seq x y z
N MET A 1 7.71 8.71 11.81
CA MET A 1 7.64 7.24 12.03
C MET A 1 6.92 6.88 13.33
N SER A 2 7.16 7.59 14.45
CA SER A 2 6.47 7.36 15.73
C SER A 2 4.94 7.51 15.67
N SER A 3 4.42 8.49 14.90
CA SER A 3 2.97 8.73 14.80
C SER A 3 2.17 7.54 14.23
N GLN A 4 2.76 6.79 13.29
CA GLN A 4 2.11 5.62 12.69
C GLN A 4 2.11 4.42 13.63
N LEU A 5 3.23 4.20 14.35
CA LEU A 5 3.29 3.19 15.42
C LEU A 5 2.27 3.49 16.53
N ARG A 6 2.05 4.77 16.86
CA ARG A 6 1.03 5.17 17.84
C ARG A 6 -0.39 4.86 17.36
N LYS A 7 -0.71 5.19 16.10
CA LYS A 7 -1.99 4.86 15.49
C LYS A 7 -2.22 3.35 15.43
N LEU A 8 -1.18 2.57 15.13
CA LEU A 8 -1.25 1.10 15.14
C LEU A 8 -1.51 0.57 16.55
N SER A 9 -0.73 1.04 17.53
CA SER A 9 -0.89 0.71 18.95
C SER A 9 -2.32 0.97 19.43
N TYR A 10 -2.85 2.18 19.16
CA TYR A 10 -4.23 2.54 19.48
C TYR A 10 -5.25 1.59 18.84
N LYS A 11 -5.10 1.25 17.55
CA LYS A 11 -6.02 0.34 16.85
C LYS A 11 -5.95 -1.09 17.39
N ILE A 12 -4.76 -1.59 17.75
CA ILE A 12 -4.58 -2.93 18.32
C ILE A 12 -5.28 -3.00 19.68
N ILE A 13 -5.03 -2.02 20.55
CA ILE A 13 -5.59 -1.98 21.92
C ILE A 13 -7.12 -1.87 21.88
N ASN A 14 -7.66 -1.00 21.03
CA ASN A 14 -9.11 -0.76 20.96
C ASN A 14 -9.88 -1.80 20.12
N SER A 15 -9.20 -2.73 19.44
CA SER A 15 -9.85 -3.84 18.72
C SER A 15 -9.75 -5.12 19.55
N THR A 16 -10.51 -5.14 20.64
CA THR A 16 -10.50 -6.20 21.67
C THR A 16 -10.84 -7.59 21.11
N THR A 17 -11.64 -7.66 20.05
CA THR A 17 -12.11 -8.93 19.47
C THR A 17 -11.24 -9.48 18.34
N LYS A 18 -10.50 -8.63 17.62
CA LYS A 18 -9.77 -9.04 16.39
C LYS A 18 -8.27 -8.83 16.49
N LEU A 19 -7.82 -7.60 16.71
CA LEU A 19 -6.38 -7.29 16.66
C LEU A 19 -5.66 -7.56 17.98
N LEU A 20 -6.30 -7.27 19.13
CA LEU A 20 -5.67 -7.53 20.43
C LEU A 20 -5.41 -9.03 20.68
N PRO A 21 -6.35 -9.96 20.40
CA PRO A 21 -6.09 -11.38 20.54
C PRO A 21 -5.03 -11.87 19.55
N ALA A 22 -5.06 -11.39 18.30
CA ALA A 22 -4.03 -11.71 17.30
C ALA A 22 -2.63 -11.23 17.72
N TRP A 23 -2.55 -10.09 18.42
CA TRP A 23 -1.31 -9.58 19.02
C TRP A 23 -0.80 -10.47 20.14
N LYS A 24 -1.67 -10.86 21.07
CA LYS A 24 -1.29 -11.78 22.16
C LYS A 24 -0.82 -13.14 21.63
N ALA A 25 -1.51 -13.71 20.65
CA ALA A 25 -1.10 -14.96 20.00
C ALA A 25 0.25 -14.82 19.27
N ALA A 26 0.51 -13.67 18.63
CA ALA A 26 1.80 -13.43 17.98
C ALA A 26 2.96 -13.29 18.98
N LEU A 27 2.70 -12.79 20.20
CA LEU A 27 3.67 -12.74 21.28
C LEU A 27 3.95 -14.12 21.88
N ASP A 28 2.90 -14.92 22.08
CA ASP A 28 3.00 -16.28 22.61
C ASP A 28 3.83 -17.18 21.68
N ASP A 29 3.55 -17.15 20.38
CA ASP A 29 4.29 -17.91 19.37
C ASP A 29 5.75 -17.47 19.25
N ALA A 30 6.06 -16.20 19.58
CA ALA A 30 7.42 -15.69 19.64
C ALA A 30 8.12 -15.96 20.98
N ARG A 31 7.43 -16.60 21.94
CA ARG A 31 7.86 -16.81 23.33
C ARG A 31 8.26 -15.50 24.03
N MET A 32 7.55 -14.42 23.73
CA MET A 32 7.81 -13.10 24.30
C MET A 32 6.79 -12.76 25.39
N ALA A 33 7.18 -11.94 26.36
CA ALA A 33 6.28 -11.48 27.40
C ALA A 33 5.07 -10.76 26.80
N VAL A 34 3.86 -11.18 27.19
CA VAL A 34 2.59 -10.60 26.74
C VAL A 34 2.47 -9.19 27.30
N ARG A 35 2.77 -8.19 26.46
CA ARG A 35 2.72 -6.78 26.81
C ARG A 35 1.84 -6.03 25.81
N ASN A 36 1.02 -5.11 26.30
CA ASN A 36 0.31 -4.18 25.43
C ASN A 36 1.33 -3.27 24.74
N MET A 37 1.10 -2.97 23.46
CA MET A 37 1.95 -2.06 22.71
C MET A 37 2.01 -0.70 23.44
N LEU A 38 3.21 -0.14 23.60
CA LEU A 38 3.40 1.17 24.23
C LEU A 38 2.52 2.21 23.52
N HIS A 39 1.69 2.92 24.30
CA HIS A 39 0.72 3.89 23.79
C HIS A 39 1.07 5.33 24.21
N ASP A 40 1.64 5.49 25.41
CA ASP A 40 2.18 6.76 25.89
C ASP A 40 3.20 6.54 27.01
N VAL A 41 4.27 7.33 27.02
CA VAL A 41 5.27 7.32 28.10
C VAL A 41 5.09 8.62 28.87
N ALA A 42 5.11 8.56 30.21
CA ALA A 42 4.79 9.68 31.09
C ALA A 42 5.66 10.94 30.86
N THR A 43 6.78 10.82 30.15
CA THR A 43 7.62 11.94 29.72
C THR A 43 7.57 12.11 28.19
N PRO A 44 7.07 13.26 27.67
CA PRO A 44 6.99 13.53 26.23
C PRO A 44 8.34 13.44 25.50
N TRP A 45 9.45 13.71 26.20
CA TRP A 45 10.80 13.83 25.63
C TRP A 45 11.42 12.50 25.19
N ASN A 46 11.02 11.36 25.77
CA ASN A 46 11.60 10.05 25.45
C ASN A 46 10.64 9.10 24.72
N SER A 47 9.37 9.49 24.60
CA SER A 47 8.31 8.67 24.01
C SER A 47 8.65 8.11 22.62
N THR A 48 9.32 8.89 21.77
CA THR A 48 9.71 8.44 20.43
C THR A 48 10.82 7.40 20.47
N PHE A 49 11.79 7.53 21.39
CA PHE A 49 12.86 6.55 21.58
C PHE A 49 12.28 5.22 22.08
N ASP A 50 11.46 5.26 23.13
CA ASP A 50 10.86 4.07 23.74
C ASP A 50 9.96 3.32 22.74
N MET A 51 9.23 4.05 21.89
CA MET A 51 8.42 3.43 20.83
C MET A 51 9.25 2.75 19.75
N LEU A 52 10.42 3.30 19.41
CA LEU A 52 11.33 2.69 18.44
C LEU A 52 12.03 1.47 19.03
N GLU A 53 12.51 1.55 20.26
CA GLU A 53 13.10 0.42 20.99
C GLU A 53 12.10 -0.73 21.10
N PHE A 54 10.86 -0.43 21.47
CA PHE A 54 9.78 -1.41 21.49
C PHE A 54 9.53 -2.03 20.11
N ALA A 55 9.46 -1.21 19.05
CA ALA A 55 9.21 -1.71 17.70
C ALA A 55 10.34 -2.64 17.21
N LEU A 56 11.59 -2.36 17.60
CA LEU A 56 12.74 -3.22 17.32
C LEU A 56 12.66 -4.53 18.11
N GLN A 57 12.39 -4.44 19.42
CA GLN A 57 12.28 -5.62 20.29
C GLN A 57 11.16 -6.56 19.82
N TYR A 58 9.99 -6.03 19.46
CA TYR A 58 8.80 -6.79 19.09
C TYR A 58 8.60 -6.89 17.56
N GLN A 59 9.66 -6.75 16.77
CA GLN A 59 9.58 -6.73 15.30
C GLN A 59 8.95 -8.00 14.71
N LYS A 60 9.25 -9.19 15.25
CA LYS A 60 8.70 -10.47 14.78
C LYS A 60 7.16 -10.53 14.95
N PRO A 61 6.61 -10.34 16.16
CA PRO A 61 5.16 -10.21 16.37
C PRO A 61 4.52 -9.11 15.51
N LEU A 62 5.18 -7.95 15.40
CA LEU A 62 4.68 -6.84 14.58
C LEU A 62 4.53 -7.26 13.11
N ARG A 63 5.59 -7.84 12.53
CA ARG A 63 5.59 -8.35 11.16
C ARG A 63 4.55 -9.44 10.94
N ARG A 64 4.26 -10.27 11.95
CA ARG A 64 3.22 -11.30 11.81
C ARG A 64 1.82 -10.72 11.60
N ILE A 65 1.52 -9.57 12.20
CA ILE A 65 0.20 -8.96 12.12
C ILE A 65 0.11 -8.00 10.94
N THR A 66 1.19 -7.26 10.65
CA THR A 66 1.21 -6.25 9.59
C THR A 66 1.81 -6.73 8.28
N GLY A 67 2.41 -7.92 8.24
CA GLY A 67 3.20 -8.42 7.09
C GLY A 67 2.43 -8.41 5.78
N GLN A 68 1.28 -9.07 5.74
CA GLN A 68 0.43 -9.12 4.53
C GLN A 68 0.02 -7.72 4.05
N LEU A 69 -0.22 -6.79 4.98
CA LEU A 69 -0.52 -5.40 4.64
C LEU A 69 0.71 -4.71 4.05
N CYS A 70 1.90 -4.91 4.61
CA CYS A 70 3.15 -4.39 4.07
C CYS A 70 3.43 -4.94 2.66
N ASP A 71 3.14 -6.22 2.42
CA ASP A 71 3.37 -6.87 1.13
C ASP A 71 2.50 -6.24 0.03
N VAL A 72 1.20 -6.06 0.32
CA VAL A 72 0.25 -5.42 -0.61
C VAL A 72 0.58 -3.94 -0.85
N LEU A 73 0.97 -3.20 0.20
CA LEU A 73 1.30 -1.77 0.07
C LEU A 73 2.65 -1.52 -0.62
N LYS A 74 3.47 -2.55 -0.83
CA LYS A 74 4.80 -2.41 -1.42
C LYS A 74 4.75 -1.76 -2.80
N VAL A 75 3.78 -2.13 -3.64
CA VAL A 75 3.63 -1.54 -4.99
C VAL A 75 3.41 -0.03 -4.95
N LEU A 76 2.65 0.47 -3.97
CA LEU A 76 2.42 1.91 -3.80
C LEU A 76 3.69 2.62 -3.33
N LYS A 77 4.46 1.99 -2.45
CA LYS A 77 5.75 2.51 -2.01
C LYS A 77 6.72 2.60 -3.19
N ASP A 78 6.80 1.54 -4.00
CA ASP A 78 7.70 1.49 -5.15
C ASP A 78 7.30 2.53 -6.20
N ALA A 79 6.00 2.72 -6.46
CA ALA A 79 5.50 3.78 -7.33
C ALA A 79 5.83 5.18 -6.78
N THR A 80 5.62 5.42 -5.47
CA THR A 80 5.96 6.71 -4.84
C THR A 80 7.46 7.00 -4.97
N LEU A 81 8.31 6.02 -4.71
CA LEU A 81 9.76 6.14 -4.85
C LEU A 81 10.18 6.33 -6.30
N PHE A 82 9.45 5.74 -7.25
CA PHE A 82 9.66 5.98 -8.67
C PHE A 82 9.38 7.45 -8.99
N PHE A 83 8.18 7.97 -8.69
CA PHE A 83 7.76 9.37 -8.94
C PHE A 83 8.55 10.42 -8.16
N SER A 84 9.19 10.05 -7.06
CA SER A 84 10.07 10.94 -6.30
C SER A 84 11.43 11.17 -6.96
N ARG A 85 11.77 10.41 -8.01
CA ARG A 85 13.00 10.64 -8.81
C ARG A 85 12.77 11.83 -9.73
N GLY A 86 13.84 12.47 -10.21
CA GLY A 86 13.74 13.55 -11.21
C GLY A 86 13.49 13.08 -12.66
N THR A 87 13.43 11.76 -12.89
CA THR A 87 13.33 11.13 -14.21
C THR A 87 11.92 10.74 -14.70
N PRO A 88 10.94 10.39 -13.85
CA PRO A 88 9.58 10.09 -14.27
C PRO A 88 8.96 11.33 -14.90
N ASN A 89 8.49 11.17 -16.12
CA ASN A 89 7.73 12.18 -16.83
C ASN A 89 6.26 11.77 -16.89
N LEU A 90 5.42 12.68 -17.38
CA LEU A 90 3.98 12.48 -17.45
C LEU A 90 3.57 11.19 -18.18
N ALA A 91 4.35 10.75 -19.16
CA ALA A 91 4.08 9.52 -19.92
C ALA A 91 4.19 8.23 -19.07
N THR A 92 4.77 8.30 -17.87
CA THR A 92 4.94 7.14 -16.98
C THR A 92 3.79 6.98 -15.97
N VAL A 93 2.86 7.94 -15.91
CA VAL A 93 1.74 7.93 -14.97
C VAL A 93 0.76 6.78 -15.27
N ILE A 94 0.28 6.67 -16.52
CA ILE A 94 -0.65 5.61 -16.92
C ILE A 94 -0.02 4.22 -16.73
N PRO A 95 1.22 3.94 -17.18
CA PRO A 95 1.86 2.64 -16.94
C PRO A 95 2.05 2.30 -15.46
N ALA A 96 2.32 3.29 -14.61
CA ALA A 96 2.42 3.06 -13.18
C ALA A 96 1.06 2.72 -12.56
N MET A 97 -0.01 3.41 -12.98
CA MET A 97 -1.38 3.10 -12.55
C MET A 97 -1.82 1.69 -12.99
N ASP A 98 -1.55 1.31 -14.25
CA ASP A 98 -1.81 -0.04 -14.76
C ASP A 98 -1.10 -1.11 -13.95
N HIS A 99 0.17 -0.86 -13.61
CA HIS A 99 0.96 -1.78 -12.80
C HIS A 99 0.37 -1.94 -11.39
N ILE A 100 -0.04 -0.85 -10.75
CA ILE A 100 -0.68 -0.89 -9.43
C ILE A 100 -2.02 -1.64 -9.52
N ASP A 101 -2.84 -1.37 -10.54
CA ASP A 101 -4.15 -2.00 -10.69
C ASP A 101 -4.05 -3.50 -10.91
N SER A 102 -3.16 -3.92 -11.81
CA SER A 102 -2.85 -5.33 -12.10
C SER A 102 -2.34 -6.04 -10.85
N LYS A 103 -1.45 -5.39 -10.09
CA LYS A 103 -0.93 -5.95 -8.84
C LYS A 103 -2.03 -6.12 -7.79
N PHE A 104 -2.90 -5.13 -7.62
CA PHE A 104 -4.03 -5.24 -6.71
C PHE A 104 -5.07 -6.28 -7.15
N ALA A 105 -5.34 -6.42 -8.45
CA ALA A 105 -6.21 -7.46 -8.98
C ALA A 105 -5.65 -8.86 -8.68
N THR A 106 -4.34 -9.04 -8.91
CA THR A 106 -3.64 -10.29 -8.63
C THR A 106 -3.67 -10.62 -7.13
N ASP A 107 -3.35 -9.65 -6.28
CA ASP A 107 -3.36 -9.84 -4.83
C ASP A 107 -4.77 -10.06 -4.28
N ALA A 108 -5.81 -9.49 -4.91
CA ALA A 108 -7.20 -9.69 -4.51
C ALA A 108 -7.68 -11.14 -4.73
N LEU A 109 -7.09 -11.86 -5.68
CA LEU A 109 -7.40 -13.28 -5.96
C LEU A 109 -6.52 -14.25 -5.16
N ASN A 110 -5.50 -13.76 -4.45
CA ASN A 110 -4.57 -14.61 -3.73
C ASN A 110 -5.17 -15.12 -2.41
N MET A 111 -5.57 -16.39 -2.40
CA MET A 111 -6.18 -17.09 -1.25
C MET A 111 -5.26 -17.19 -0.02
N ALA A 112 -3.95 -16.91 -0.15
CA ALA A 112 -3.03 -16.89 1.00
C ALA A 112 -3.26 -15.67 1.92
N PHE A 113 -3.94 -14.63 1.44
CA PHE A 113 -4.23 -13.44 2.24
C PHE A 113 -5.45 -13.62 3.15
N LYS A 114 -5.44 -12.92 4.29
CA LYS A 114 -6.58 -12.92 5.21
C LYS A 114 -7.78 -12.18 4.58
N PRO A 115 -9.03 -12.53 4.92
CA PRO A 115 -10.22 -11.82 4.44
C PRO A 115 -10.18 -10.30 4.66
N SER A 116 -9.58 -9.85 5.77
CA SER A 116 -9.39 -8.40 6.04
C SER A 116 -8.52 -7.69 5.00
N ILE A 117 -7.53 -8.39 4.44
CA ILE A 117 -6.64 -7.86 3.39
C ILE A 117 -7.41 -7.77 2.07
N HIS A 118 -8.22 -8.78 1.72
CA HIS A 118 -9.09 -8.71 0.55
C HIS A 118 -10.07 -7.54 0.61
N SER A 119 -10.75 -7.34 1.75
CA SER A 119 -11.64 -6.18 1.92
C SER A 119 -10.89 -4.85 1.78
N SER A 120 -9.65 -4.79 2.28
CA SER A 120 -8.80 -3.59 2.17
C SER A 120 -8.37 -3.35 0.72
N LEU A 121 -7.99 -4.40 -0.02
CA LEU A 121 -7.65 -4.37 -1.44
C LEU A 121 -8.83 -3.89 -2.29
N PHE A 122 -10.03 -4.36 -2.01
CA PHE A 122 -11.23 -3.91 -2.70
C PHE A 122 -11.46 -2.40 -2.53
N LEU A 123 -11.33 -1.88 -1.30
CA LEU A 123 -11.42 -0.45 -1.04
C LEU A 123 -10.30 0.36 -1.72
N ALA A 124 -9.08 -0.20 -1.74
CA ALA A 124 -7.94 0.40 -2.41
C ALA A 124 -8.16 0.48 -3.92
N LYS A 125 -8.64 -0.60 -4.57
CA LYS A 125 -9.01 -0.59 -6.00
C LYS A 125 -10.11 0.43 -6.30
N LYS A 126 -11.15 0.52 -5.47
CA LYS A 126 -12.21 1.53 -5.67
C LYS A 126 -11.64 2.96 -5.66
N THR A 127 -10.67 3.21 -4.78
CA THR A 127 -9.98 4.50 -4.71
C THR A 127 -9.06 4.71 -5.90
N LEU A 128 -8.33 3.67 -6.32
CA LEU A 128 -7.47 3.70 -7.50
C LEU A 128 -8.26 4.01 -8.77
N ASN A 129 -9.38 3.32 -9.01
CA ASN A 129 -10.24 3.54 -10.18
C ASN A 129 -10.69 5.00 -10.27
N ARG A 130 -11.06 5.63 -9.16
CA ARG A 130 -11.43 7.06 -9.16
C ARG A 130 -10.30 7.96 -9.68
N TYR A 131 -9.05 7.68 -9.34
CA TYR A 131 -7.90 8.43 -9.86
C TYR A 131 -7.54 8.01 -11.29
N TYR A 132 -7.76 6.75 -11.63
CA TYR A 132 -7.59 6.24 -12.98
C TYR A 132 -8.54 6.97 -13.94
N ASP A 133 -9.82 7.07 -13.61
CA ASP A 133 -10.82 7.82 -14.40
C ASP A 133 -10.38 9.28 -14.64
N MET A 134 -9.85 9.95 -13.61
CA MET A 134 -9.34 11.32 -13.75
C MET A 134 -8.10 11.42 -14.64
N THR A 135 -7.23 10.40 -14.61
CA THR A 135 -6.02 10.35 -15.42
C THR A 135 -6.37 10.03 -16.87
N ASP A 136 -7.37 9.19 -17.08
CA ASP A 136 -7.83 8.79 -18.40
C ASP A 136 -8.55 9.92 -19.13
N HIS A 137 -9.26 10.79 -18.40
CA HIS A 137 -9.81 12.03 -18.98
C HIS A 137 -8.75 13.12 -19.22
N SER A 138 -7.48 12.89 -18.89
CA SER A 138 -6.41 13.86 -19.12
C SER A 138 -5.75 13.66 -20.48
N GLU A 139 -6.15 14.48 -21.45
CA GLU A 139 -5.51 14.55 -22.79
C GLU A 139 -3.99 14.70 -22.69
N VAL A 140 -3.50 15.43 -21.68
CA VAL A 140 -2.07 15.65 -21.47
C VAL A 140 -1.32 14.34 -21.18
N CYS A 141 -1.93 13.41 -20.45
CA CYS A 141 -1.33 12.10 -20.15
C CYS A 141 -1.29 11.23 -21.42
N HIS A 142 -2.34 11.24 -22.23
CA HIS A 142 -2.38 10.52 -23.51
C HIS A 142 -1.38 11.10 -24.51
N ILE A 143 -1.34 12.41 -24.72
CA ILE A 143 -0.38 13.10 -25.60
C ILE A 143 1.06 12.75 -25.19
N ALA A 144 1.36 12.80 -23.88
CA ALA A 144 2.68 12.44 -23.39
C ALA A 144 3.06 10.98 -23.72
N MET A 145 2.10 10.04 -23.64
CA MET A 145 2.32 8.64 -24.02
C MET A 145 2.52 8.46 -25.52
N VAL A 146 1.73 9.15 -26.35
CA VAL A 146 1.85 9.09 -27.82
C VAL A 146 3.20 9.63 -28.28
N LEU A 147 3.66 10.74 -27.68
CA LEU A 147 4.96 11.34 -27.97
C LEU A 147 6.13 10.51 -27.44
N HIS A 148 5.90 9.60 -26.49
CA HIS A 148 6.96 8.80 -25.90
C HIS A 148 7.47 7.72 -26.89
N PRO A 149 8.78 7.70 -27.24
CA PRO A 149 9.31 6.85 -28.31
C PRO A 149 9.05 5.35 -28.14
N ARG A 150 8.90 4.88 -26.89
CA ARG A 150 8.67 3.46 -26.55
C ARG A 150 7.20 3.07 -26.39
N TYR A 151 6.31 4.01 -26.05
CA TYR A 151 4.91 3.68 -25.77
C TYR A 151 4.09 3.82 -27.04
N LYS A 152 3.97 5.07 -27.55
CA LYS A 152 3.17 5.42 -28.73
C LYS A 152 1.77 4.78 -28.65
N LEU A 153 1.12 4.57 -29.80
CA LEU A 153 -0.14 3.83 -29.89
C LEU A 153 0.02 2.32 -29.62
N SER A 154 1.24 1.78 -29.73
CA SER A 154 1.51 0.37 -29.44
C SER A 154 1.24 0.00 -27.98
N TYR A 155 1.45 0.92 -27.04
CA TYR A 155 1.18 0.67 -25.64
C TYR A 155 -0.30 0.40 -25.39
N PHE A 156 -1.18 1.28 -25.85
CA PHE A 156 -2.63 1.14 -25.66
C PHE A 156 -3.18 -0.15 -26.27
N ARG A 157 -2.70 -0.51 -27.47
CA ARG A 157 -3.06 -1.78 -28.12
C ARG A 157 -2.64 -2.99 -27.29
N ASN A 158 -1.42 -2.97 -26.75
CA ASN A 158 -0.90 -4.06 -25.92
C ASN A 158 -1.55 -4.12 -24.54
N ALA A 159 -1.96 -2.97 -23.99
CA ALA A 159 -2.67 -2.86 -22.73
C ALA A 159 -4.16 -3.28 -22.84
N GLY A 160 -4.65 -3.59 -24.04
CA GLY A 160 -6.03 -4.03 -24.27
C GLY A 160 -7.06 -2.91 -24.17
N TRP A 161 -6.65 -1.67 -24.42
CA TRP A 161 -7.58 -0.54 -24.45
C TRP A 161 -8.51 -0.64 -25.67
N ASP A 162 -9.71 -0.08 -25.54
CA ASP A 162 -10.72 -0.12 -26.60
C ASP A 162 -10.23 0.62 -27.85
N SER A 163 -10.52 0.05 -29.02
CA SER A 163 -10.05 0.58 -30.30
C SER A 163 -10.68 1.93 -30.62
N GLU A 164 -11.92 2.17 -30.21
CA GLU A 164 -12.60 3.48 -30.36
C GLU A 164 -11.85 4.60 -29.62
N TRP A 165 -11.25 4.28 -28.47
CA TRP A 165 -10.46 5.23 -27.69
C TRP A 165 -9.07 5.48 -28.28
N ILE A 166 -8.48 4.48 -28.93
CA ILE A 166 -7.17 4.60 -29.60
C ILE A 166 -7.27 5.47 -30.86
N GLU A 167 -8.43 5.48 -31.52
CA GLU A 167 -8.69 6.28 -32.73
C GLU A 167 -9.08 7.73 -32.43
N ALA A 168 -9.55 8.02 -31.20
CA ALA A 168 -9.93 9.36 -30.75
C ALA A 168 -8.75 10.22 -30.26
N VAL A 169 -7.57 9.62 -30.05
CA VAL A 169 -6.32 10.26 -29.60
C VAL A 169 -5.42 10.61 -30.77
#